data_AF-A0A950EKA8-F1
#
_entry.id   AF-A0A950EKA8-F1
#
_cell.length_a   1.000
_cell.length_b   1.000
_cell.length_c   1.000
_cell.angle_alpha   90.00
_cell.angle_beta   90.00
_cell.angle_gamma   90.00
#
_symmetry.space_group_name_H-M   'P 1'
#
loop_
_entity.id
_entity.type
_entity.pdbx_description
1 polymer ?
#
loop_
_entity_poly.entity_id
_entity_poly.type
_entity_poly.pdbx_seq_one_letter_code
_entity_poly.pdbx_strand_id
1 'polypeptide(L)'
;MGKGKADPSEGRESCAETAFPALAAPLVDRAIEQAAAAAHQPSADGLHELRITMRRLQSLWWAYGPMLDAAESARQRALFRSLSDTAGRARDYDILIELLRLRRKNAGVFPAEISDARQAALDVGKDLLSNPEVRKLLQQAVAQTSESLAARQERQALQTFADGRVAESERRLRKRIKLAARAGKSDLVAFHELRKAAKKVRYLLELFGPLLSQKHTATLKRLRKIQERFG
;
A
#
# COMPACT_ATOMS: atom_id res chain seq x y z
N MET A 1 8.06 11.10 -52.82
CA MET A 1 6.98 10.75 -51.86
C MET A 1 7.45 9.54 -51.07
N GLY A 2 7.91 9.77 -49.84
CA GLY A 2 8.61 8.78 -49.02
C GLY A 2 7.65 7.78 -48.39
N LYS A 3 7.99 6.49 -48.50
CA LYS A 3 7.39 5.40 -47.73
C LYS A 3 7.82 5.56 -46.27
N GLY A 4 6.89 5.91 -45.39
CA GLY A 4 7.11 5.90 -43.95
C GLY A 4 7.38 4.47 -43.47
N LYS A 5 8.62 4.23 -43.04
CA LYS A 5 9.02 3.06 -42.26
C LYS A 5 8.21 3.09 -40.97
N ALA A 6 7.41 2.06 -40.72
CA ALA A 6 6.90 1.78 -39.38
C ALA A 6 8.11 1.53 -38.46
N ASP A 7 8.20 2.30 -37.38
CA ASP A 7 9.19 2.15 -36.33
C ASP A 7 8.89 0.87 -35.54
N PRO A 8 9.81 -0.11 -35.43
CA PRO A 8 9.54 -1.38 -34.75
C PRO A 8 9.61 -1.28 -33.21
N SER A 9 9.35 -0.10 -32.64
CA SER A 9 9.46 0.15 -31.20
C SER A 9 8.14 0.01 -30.41
N GLU A 10 6.99 -0.07 -31.09
CA GLU A 10 5.68 -0.31 -30.46
C GLU A 10 5.40 -1.81 -30.31
N GLY A 11 5.62 -2.36 -29.11
CA GLY A 11 5.12 -3.69 -28.75
C GLY A 11 6.11 -4.66 -28.13
N ARG A 12 7.16 -4.20 -27.43
CA ARG A 12 7.75 -5.06 -26.40
C ARG A 12 6.74 -5.17 -25.27
N GLU A 13 6.03 -6.29 -25.22
CA GLU A 13 5.23 -6.65 -24.05
C GLU A 13 6.08 -6.41 -22.79
N SER A 14 5.67 -5.42 -21.99
CA SER A 14 6.38 -5.10 -20.76
C SER A 14 6.36 -6.34 -19.87
N CYS A 15 7.52 -6.73 -19.35
CA CYS A 15 7.66 -7.86 -18.44
C CYS A 15 7.59 -7.35 -17.00
N ALA A 16 7.02 -8.15 -16.10
CA ALA A 16 6.83 -7.77 -14.70
C ALA A 16 8.15 -7.40 -14.01
N GLU A 17 9.23 -8.13 -14.31
CA GLU A 17 10.55 -7.95 -13.74
C GLU A 17 11.14 -6.58 -14.08
N THR A 18 11.05 -6.16 -15.35
CA THR A 18 11.60 -4.87 -15.82
C THR A 18 10.69 -3.69 -15.51
N ALA A 19 9.40 -3.93 -15.25
CA ALA A 19 8.44 -2.90 -14.86
C ALA A 19 8.54 -2.47 -13.39
N PHE A 20 9.15 -3.29 -12.52
CA PHE A 20 9.24 -3.01 -11.08
C PHE A 20 9.79 -1.62 -10.75
N PRO A 21 10.96 -1.16 -11.26
CA PRO A 21 11.49 0.15 -10.92
C PRO A 21 10.54 1.28 -11.32
N ALA A 22 9.88 1.18 -12.48
CA ALA A 22 8.91 2.18 -12.95
C ALA A 22 7.65 2.25 -12.06
N LEU A 23 7.30 1.16 -11.37
CA LEU A 23 6.20 1.12 -10.41
C LEU A 23 6.63 1.56 -9.00
N ALA A 24 7.85 1.22 -8.59
CA ALA A 24 8.34 1.40 -7.22
C ALA A 24 8.94 2.78 -6.96
N ALA A 25 9.79 3.27 -7.86
CA ALA A 25 10.54 4.52 -7.65
C ALA A 25 9.62 5.74 -7.43
N PRO A 26 8.57 5.98 -8.24
CA PRO A 26 7.67 7.11 -8.02
C PRO A 26 6.94 7.07 -6.67
N LEU A 27 6.69 5.86 -6.14
CA LEU A 27 6.07 5.70 -4.82
C LEU A 27 7.06 5.98 -3.69
N VAL A 28 8.32 5.58 -3.85
CA VAL A 28 9.38 5.89 -2.88
C VAL A 28 9.65 7.39 -2.85
N ASP A 29 9.81 8.03 -4.01
CA ASP A 29 10.06 9.47 -4.10
C ASP A 29 8.93 10.26 -3.47
N ARG A 30 7.67 9.91 -3.80
CA ARG A 30 6.49 10.53 -3.17
C ARG A 30 6.44 10.30 -1.66
N ALA A 31 6.80 9.10 -1.18
CA ALA A 31 6.84 8.85 0.27
C ALA A 31 7.88 9.72 0.97
N ILE A 32 9.05 9.90 0.35
CA ILE A 32 10.13 10.76 0.85
C ILE A 32 9.70 12.23 0.89
N GLU A 33 9.08 12.72 -0.19
CA GLU A 33 8.54 14.09 -0.26
C GLU A 33 7.45 14.33 0.78
N GLN A 34 6.48 13.41 0.89
CA GLN A 34 5.39 13.49 1.85
C GLN A 34 5.89 13.43 3.31
N ALA A 35 6.92 12.62 3.58
CA ALA A 35 7.57 12.59 4.88
C ALA A 35 8.30 13.89 5.21
N ALA A 36 9.02 14.47 4.24
CA ALA A 36 9.68 15.77 4.40
C ALA A 36 8.64 16.87 4.69
N ALA A 37 7.56 16.93 3.91
CA ALA A 37 6.48 17.89 4.10
C ALA A 37 5.80 17.72 5.47
N ALA A 38 5.53 16.48 5.90
CA ALA A 38 4.91 16.19 7.19
C ALA A 38 5.79 16.57 8.39
N ALA A 39 7.12 16.57 8.25
CA ALA A 39 8.03 17.05 9.29
C ALA A 39 8.12 18.58 9.34
N HIS A 40 8.11 19.26 8.18
CA HIS A 40 8.16 20.73 8.14
C HIS A 40 6.83 21.37 8.53
N GLN A 41 5.72 20.85 8.00
CA GLN A 41 4.37 21.37 8.25
C GLN A 41 3.38 20.22 8.44
N PRO A 42 3.24 19.72 9.68
CA PRO A 42 2.34 18.62 9.98
C PRO A 42 0.89 18.96 9.64
N SER A 43 0.28 18.18 8.74
CA SER A 43 -1.15 18.26 8.44
C SER A 43 -1.78 16.87 8.43
N ALA A 44 -3.05 16.79 8.85
CA ALA A 44 -3.78 15.52 8.86
C ALA A 44 -3.84 14.90 7.46
N ASP A 45 -4.02 15.74 6.43
CA ASP A 45 -4.08 15.32 5.03
C ASP A 45 -2.72 14.83 4.53
N GLY A 46 -1.63 15.55 4.82
CA GLY A 46 -0.27 15.14 4.43
C GLY A 46 0.13 13.78 5.01
N LEU A 47 -0.18 13.56 6.29
CA LEU A 47 0.06 12.27 6.97
C LEU A 47 -0.84 11.16 6.44
N HIS A 48 -2.08 11.49 6.07
CA HIS A 48 -3.00 10.56 5.44
C HIS A 48 -2.45 10.07 4.09
N GLU A 49 -1.98 11.00 3.26
CA GLU A 49 -1.39 10.72 1.95
C GLU A 49 -0.11 9.90 2.06
N LEU A 50 0.78 10.25 2.99
CA LEU A 50 1.98 9.45 3.30
C LEU A 50 1.63 8.00 3.63
N ARG A 51 0.64 7.80 4.48
CA ARG A 51 0.16 6.47 4.85
C ARG A 51 -0.43 5.72 3.66
N ILE A 52 -1.15 6.39 2.76
CA ILE A 52 -1.64 5.76 1.52
C ILE A 52 -0.46 5.27 0.69
N THR A 53 0.55 6.11 0.47
CA THR A 53 1.75 5.77 -0.31
C THR A 53 2.50 4.59 0.31
N MET A 54 2.71 4.58 1.63
CA MET A 54 3.35 3.47 2.34
C MET A 54 2.59 2.15 2.20
N ARG A 55 1.25 2.18 2.23
CA ARG A 55 0.46 0.96 2.00
C ARG A 55 0.47 0.49 0.55
N ARG A 56 0.59 1.42 -0.43
CA ARG A 56 0.82 1.07 -1.83
C ARG A 56 2.17 0.38 -2.00
N LEU A 57 3.25 0.92 -1.42
CA LEU A 57 4.57 0.28 -1.38
C LEU A 57 4.48 -1.13 -0.77
N GLN A 58 3.88 -1.28 0.42
CA GLN A 58 3.70 -2.59 1.04
C GLN A 58 2.94 -3.58 0.15
N SER A 59 1.96 -3.09 -0.62
CA SER A 59 1.15 -3.93 -1.52
C SER A 59 1.93 -4.33 -2.77
N LEU A 60 2.76 -3.42 -3.31
CA LEU A 60 3.67 -3.68 -4.42
C LEU A 60 4.70 -4.76 -4.06
N TRP A 61 5.39 -4.64 -2.93
CA TRP A 61 6.34 -5.69 -2.50
C TRP A 61 5.65 -7.02 -2.19
N TRP A 62 4.41 -7.00 -1.68
CA TRP A 62 3.64 -8.23 -1.57
C TRP A 62 3.30 -8.85 -2.94
N ALA A 63 3.07 -8.02 -3.97
CA ALA A 63 2.81 -8.48 -5.32
C ALA A 63 4.03 -9.17 -5.91
N TYR A 64 5.21 -8.57 -5.77
CA TYR A 64 6.48 -9.09 -6.29
C TYR A 64 7.11 -10.19 -5.44
N GLY A 65 6.70 -10.34 -4.18
CA GLY A 65 7.29 -11.31 -3.24
C GLY A 65 7.51 -12.75 -3.75
N PRO A 66 6.66 -13.34 -4.62
CA PRO A 66 6.92 -14.66 -5.22
C PRO A 66 8.06 -14.70 -6.24
N MET A 67 8.49 -13.56 -6.77
CA MET A 67 9.60 -13.43 -7.73
C MET A 67 10.94 -13.13 -7.03
N LEU A 68 10.90 -12.89 -5.72
CA LEU A 68 12.08 -12.65 -4.88
C LEU A 68 12.44 -13.94 -4.16
N ASP A 69 13.71 -14.08 -3.77
CA ASP A 69 14.10 -15.15 -2.86
C ASP A 69 13.41 -14.98 -1.49
N ALA A 70 13.35 -16.07 -0.73
CA ALA A 70 12.61 -16.08 0.54
C ALA A 70 13.17 -15.08 1.58
N ALA A 71 14.50 -14.88 1.60
CA ALA A 71 15.16 -14.01 2.56
C ALA A 71 14.91 -12.54 2.23
N GLU A 72 15.06 -12.16 0.96
CA GLU A 72 14.74 -10.82 0.47
C GLU A 72 13.26 -10.51 0.66
N SER A 73 12.37 -11.42 0.23
CA SER A 73 10.92 -11.27 0.38
C SER A 73 10.51 -11.05 1.84
N ALA A 74 11.12 -11.78 2.77
CA ALA A 74 10.89 -11.62 4.21
C ALA A 74 11.43 -10.27 4.73
N ARG A 75 12.67 -9.90 4.37
CA ARG A 75 13.31 -8.64 4.75
C ARG A 75 12.49 -7.43 4.28
N GLN A 76 12.14 -7.38 3.01
CA GLN A 76 11.35 -6.27 2.45
C GLN A 76 9.96 -6.21 3.08
N ARG A 77 9.31 -7.36 3.28
CA ARG A 77 8.02 -7.41 3.95
C ARG A 77 8.09 -6.87 5.39
N ALA A 78 9.12 -7.21 6.14
CA ALA A 78 9.32 -6.72 7.51
C ALA A 78 9.55 -5.20 7.52
N LEU A 79 10.41 -4.71 6.63
CA LEU A 79 10.69 -3.29 6.46
C LEU A 79 9.42 -2.47 6.18
N PHE A 80 8.74 -2.75 5.07
CA PHE A 80 7.58 -1.94 4.67
C PHE A 80 6.42 -2.07 5.64
N ARG A 81 6.32 -3.21 6.35
CA ARG A 81 5.38 -3.35 7.46
C ARG A 81 5.73 -2.44 8.63
N SER A 82 6.97 -2.45 9.09
CA SER A 82 7.41 -1.61 10.22
C SER A 82 7.17 -0.12 9.94
N LEU A 83 7.52 0.35 8.74
CA LEU A 83 7.31 1.73 8.32
C LEU A 83 5.81 2.06 8.22
N SER A 84 5.00 1.18 7.62
CA SER A 84 3.55 1.39 7.49
C SER A 84 2.80 1.36 8.83
N ASP A 85 3.22 0.48 9.75
CA ASP A 85 2.63 0.37 11.08
C ASP A 85 2.99 1.61 11.91
N THR A 86 4.23 2.09 11.82
CA THR A 86 4.67 3.35 12.46
C THR A 86 3.92 4.57 11.94
N ALA A 87 3.81 4.72 10.61
CA ALA A 87 3.03 5.79 9.98
C ALA A 87 1.52 5.70 10.30
N GLY A 88 1.03 4.53 10.71
CA GLY A 88 -0.37 4.26 11.00
C GLY A 88 -0.83 4.60 12.41
N ARG A 89 0.08 4.64 13.40
CA ARG A 89 -0.27 4.73 14.83
C ARG A 89 -1.13 5.94 15.19
N ALA A 90 -0.83 7.11 14.62
CA ALA A 90 -1.63 8.31 14.88
C ALA A 90 -3.09 8.20 14.40
N ARG A 91 -3.34 7.49 13.28
CA ARG A 91 -4.70 7.29 12.76
C ARG A 91 -5.52 6.36 13.65
N ASP A 92 -4.87 5.43 14.36
CA ASP A 92 -5.59 4.57 15.32
C ASP A 92 -6.16 5.43 16.46
N TYR A 93 -5.43 6.46 16.91
CA TYR A 93 -5.94 7.46 17.85
C TYR A 93 -7.00 8.38 17.22
N ASP A 94 -6.86 8.80 15.96
CA ASP A 94 -7.93 9.57 15.28
C ASP A 94 -9.25 8.79 15.23
N ILE A 95 -9.20 7.50 14.89
CA ILE A 95 -10.37 6.62 14.86
C ILE A 95 -10.94 6.46 16.27
N LEU A 96 -10.08 6.28 17.28
CA LEU A 96 -10.52 6.22 18.68
C LEU A 96 -11.27 7.50 19.08
N ILE A 97 -10.71 8.67 18.78
CA ILE A 97 -11.34 9.97 19.05
C ILE A 97 -12.69 10.08 18.32
N GLU A 98 -12.76 9.68 17.06
CA GLU A 98 -13.98 9.68 16.25
C GLU A 98 -15.06 8.75 16.83
N LEU A 99 -14.70 7.52 17.22
CA LEU A 99 -15.60 6.57 17.87
C LEU A 99 -16.10 7.07 19.23
N LEU A 100 -15.23 7.73 20.01
CA LEU A 100 -15.59 8.34 21.29
C LEU A 100 -16.56 9.51 21.09
N ARG A 101 -16.40 10.32 20.03
CA ARG A 101 -17.36 11.38 19.63
C ARG A 101 -18.73 10.79 19.33
N LEU A 102 -18.79 9.70 18.56
CA LEU A 102 -20.05 9.05 18.20
C LEU A 102 -20.77 8.45 19.41
N ARG A 103 -20.04 8.05 20.46
CA ARG A 103 -20.61 7.41 21.66
C ARG A 103 -21.04 8.41 22.74
N ARG A 104 -20.40 9.58 22.85
CA ARG A 104 -20.76 10.61 23.83
C ARG A 104 -21.65 11.68 23.20
N LYS A 105 -22.90 11.79 23.66
CA LYS A 105 -23.84 12.87 23.27
C LYS A 105 -23.34 14.28 23.63
N ASN A 106 -22.41 14.40 24.57
CA ASN A 106 -21.79 15.68 24.94
C ASN A 106 -20.37 15.75 24.37
N ALA A 107 -20.20 16.55 23.31
CA ALA A 107 -18.94 16.89 22.69
C ALA A 107 -18.13 17.81 23.62
N GLY A 108 -17.33 17.23 24.51
CA GLY A 108 -16.43 17.97 25.38
C GLY A 108 -15.12 17.22 25.51
N VAL A 109 -14.02 17.94 25.25
CA VAL A 109 -12.59 17.64 25.50
C VAL A 109 -12.28 16.18 25.84
N PHE A 110 -11.58 15.48 24.94
CA PHE A 110 -11.04 14.14 25.24
C PHE A 110 -9.99 14.24 26.34
N PRO A 111 -9.79 13.17 27.14
CA PRO A 111 -8.69 13.10 28.10
C PRO A 111 -7.39 13.53 27.43
N ALA A 112 -6.64 14.43 28.07
CA ALA A 112 -5.41 14.99 27.51
C ALA A 112 -4.44 13.88 27.09
N GLU A 113 -4.45 12.77 27.82
CA GLU A 113 -3.66 11.57 27.59
C GLU A 113 -3.88 10.97 26.18
N ILE A 114 -5.10 11.02 25.64
CA ILE A 114 -5.38 10.52 24.27
C ILE A 114 -4.81 11.47 23.22
N SER A 115 -4.93 12.78 23.46
CA SER A 115 -4.39 13.81 22.57
C SER A 115 -2.86 13.80 22.58
N ASP A 116 -2.26 13.64 23.76
CA ASP A 116 -0.81 13.56 23.96
C ASP A 116 -0.24 12.27 23.34
N ALA A 117 -0.89 11.12 23.55
CA ALA A 117 -0.48 9.87 22.95
C ALA A 117 -0.59 9.90 21.41
N ARG A 118 -1.63 10.56 20.89
CA ARG A 118 -1.77 10.83 19.45
C ARG A 118 -0.61 11.70 18.95
N GLN A 119 -0.29 12.78 19.66
CA GLN A 119 0.78 13.70 19.28
C GLN A 119 2.14 12.99 19.31
N ALA A 120 2.44 12.23 20.35
CA ALA A 120 3.65 11.41 20.43
C ALA A 120 3.74 10.38 19.28
N ALA A 121 2.62 9.71 18.95
CA ALA A 121 2.58 8.79 17.81
C ALA A 121 2.83 9.49 16.46
N LEU A 122 2.39 10.74 16.32
CA LEU A 122 2.69 11.56 15.16
C LEU A 122 4.17 11.91 15.08
N ASP A 123 4.76 12.36 16.18
CA ASP A 123 6.16 12.80 16.20
C ASP A 123 7.12 11.63 15.93
N VAL A 124 6.86 10.45 16.51
CA VAL A 124 7.60 9.21 16.16
C VAL A 124 7.48 8.87 14.67
N GLY A 125 6.29 9.05 14.08
CA GLY A 125 6.07 8.81 12.66
C GLY A 125 6.87 9.76 11.77
N LYS A 126 6.92 11.05 12.15
CA LYS A 126 7.70 12.08 11.46
C LYS A 126 9.19 11.78 11.55
N ASP A 127 9.71 11.59 12.76
CA ASP A 127 11.14 11.40 12.99
C ASP A 127 11.67 10.21 12.20
N LEU A 128 10.93 9.09 12.22
CA LEU A 128 11.33 7.90 11.48
C LEU A 128 11.37 8.16 9.97
N LEU A 129 10.35 8.78 9.41
CA LEU A 129 10.22 8.91 7.95
C LEU A 129 11.04 10.06 7.37
N SER A 130 11.36 11.06 8.19
CA SER A 130 12.24 12.16 7.81
C SER A 130 13.72 11.80 7.96
N ASN A 131 14.04 10.73 8.69
CA ASN A 131 15.39 10.21 8.87
C ASN A 131 16.07 9.91 7.50
N PRO A 132 17.22 10.54 7.19
CA PRO A 132 17.97 10.28 5.97
C PRO A 132 18.32 8.79 5.75
N GLU A 133 18.56 8.04 6.82
CA GLU A 133 18.85 6.60 6.75
C GLU A 133 17.64 5.81 6.25
N VAL A 134 16.42 6.19 6.64
CA VAL A 134 15.20 5.55 6.12
C VAL A 134 15.01 5.85 4.64
N ARG A 135 15.31 7.07 4.19
CA ARG A 135 15.27 7.44 2.76
C ARG A 135 16.24 6.60 1.94
N LYS A 136 17.50 6.53 2.40
CA LYS A 136 18.55 5.72 1.77
C LYS A 136 18.15 4.24 1.72
N LEU A 137 17.57 3.74 2.81
CA LEU A 137 17.14 2.36 2.90
C LEU A 137 15.97 2.03 1.97
N LEU A 138 15.02 2.94 1.76
CA LEU A 138 13.95 2.79 0.77
C LEU A 138 14.50 2.78 -0.67
N GLN A 139 15.44 3.67 -0.99
CA GLN A 139 16.09 3.72 -2.30
C GLN A 139 16.91 2.45 -2.57
N GLN A 140 17.67 1.99 -1.58
CA GLN A 140 18.41 0.73 -1.65
C GLN A 140 17.49 -0.48 -1.84
N ALA A 141 16.34 -0.52 -1.16
CA ALA A 141 15.35 -1.57 -1.36
C ALA A 141 14.86 -1.64 -2.81
N VAL A 142 14.59 -0.49 -3.45
CA VAL A 142 14.22 -0.44 -4.88
C VAL A 142 15.35 -0.92 -5.76
N ALA A 143 16.58 -0.43 -5.55
CA ALA A 143 17.75 -0.78 -6.35
C ALA A 143 18.04 -2.30 -6.29
N GLN A 144 18.13 -2.86 -5.08
CA GLN A 144 18.39 -4.29 -4.87
C GLN A 144 17.29 -5.15 -5.49
N THR A 145 16.02 -4.84 -5.21
CA THR A 145 14.90 -5.61 -5.78
C THR A 145 14.91 -5.53 -7.31
N SER A 146 15.24 -4.38 -7.89
CA SER A 146 15.33 -4.19 -9.35
C SER A 146 16.44 -5.04 -9.96
N GLU A 147 17.62 -5.07 -9.34
CA GLU A 147 18.76 -5.88 -9.78
C GLU A 147 18.42 -7.38 -9.71
N SER A 148 17.87 -7.84 -8.58
CA SER A 148 17.45 -9.23 -8.40
C SER A 148 16.40 -9.66 -9.42
N LEU A 149 15.41 -8.80 -9.73
CA LEU A 149 14.42 -9.07 -10.76
C LEU A 149 15.01 -9.04 -12.18
N ALA A 150 15.94 -8.12 -12.46
CA ALA A 150 16.62 -8.04 -13.75
C ALA A 150 17.46 -9.29 -14.04
N ALA A 151 18.08 -9.88 -13.02
CA ALA A 151 18.89 -11.10 -13.12
C ALA A 151 18.06 -12.39 -13.38
N ARG A 152 16.74 -12.36 -13.21
CA ARG A 152 15.88 -13.53 -13.46
C ARG A 152 15.87 -13.92 -14.95
N GLN A 153 16.02 -15.21 -15.22
CA GLN A 153 15.94 -15.77 -16.58
C GLN A 153 14.49 -15.88 -17.06
N GLU A 154 13.58 -16.30 -16.18
CA GLU A 154 12.16 -16.36 -16.48
C GLU A 154 11.58 -14.96 -16.56
N ARG A 155 10.79 -14.70 -17.61
CA ARG A 155 10.04 -13.46 -17.81
C ARG A 155 8.56 -13.76 -17.81
N GLN A 156 7.80 -12.93 -17.12
CA GLN A 156 6.35 -13.00 -17.11
C GLN A 156 5.77 -11.70 -17.68
N ALA A 157 4.83 -11.83 -18.61
CA ALA A 157 4.08 -10.69 -19.14
C ALA A 157 3.44 -9.88 -17.99
N LEU A 158 3.61 -8.56 -18.00
CA LEU A 158 3.18 -7.66 -16.92
C LEU A 158 1.67 -7.75 -16.64
N GLN A 159 0.85 -7.88 -17.68
CA GLN A 159 -0.60 -8.04 -17.53
C GLN A 159 -0.95 -9.37 -16.83
N THR A 160 -0.35 -10.49 -17.26
CA THR A 160 -0.56 -11.81 -16.64
C THR A 160 -0.14 -11.81 -15.16
N PHE A 161 1.00 -11.17 -14.86
CA PHE A 161 1.43 -10.94 -13.48
C PHE A 161 0.37 -10.16 -12.70
N ALA A 162 -0.02 -8.97 -13.18
CA ALA A 162 -0.97 -8.09 -12.53
C ALA A 162 -2.31 -8.79 -12.23
N ASP A 163 -2.91 -9.43 -13.24
CA ASP A 163 -4.15 -10.19 -13.12
C ASP A 163 -4.02 -11.31 -12.06
N GLY A 164 -2.92 -12.07 -12.12
CA GLY A 164 -2.63 -13.15 -11.17
C GLY A 164 -2.51 -12.65 -9.73
N ARG A 165 -1.83 -11.52 -9.51
CA ARG A 165 -1.66 -10.92 -8.17
C ARG A 165 -2.96 -10.34 -7.63
N VAL A 166 -3.76 -9.69 -8.47
CA VAL A 166 -5.09 -9.20 -8.08
C VAL A 166 -6.01 -10.36 -7.74
N ALA A 167 -6.10 -11.38 -8.60
CA ALA A 167 -6.92 -12.56 -8.35
C ALA A 167 -6.55 -13.27 -7.05
N GLU A 168 -5.26 -13.41 -6.75
CA GLU A 168 -4.79 -13.98 -5.48
C GLU A 168 -5.21 -13.13 -4.28
N SER A 169 -5.10 -11.80 -4.38
CA SER A 169 -5.55 -10.90 -3.32
C SER A 169 -7.06 -10.99 -3.07
N GLU A 170 -7.87 -11.10 -4.12
CA GLU A 170 -9.31 -11.30 -4.02
C GLU A 170 -9.66 -12.64 -3.36
N ARG A 171 -8.98 -13.73 -3.75
CA ARG A 171 -9.16 -15.05 -3.11
C ARG A 171 -8.89 -14.97 -1.60
N ARG A 172 -7.80 -14.30 -1.21
CA ARG A 172 -7.43 -14.08 0.20
C ARG A 172 -8.45 -13.22 0.94
N LEU A 173 -9.06 -12.23 0.27
CA LEU A 173 -10.15 -11.43 0.83
C LEU A 173 -11.40 -12.28 1.06
N ARG A 174 -11.84 -13.06 0.06
CA ARG A 174 -13.01 -13.94 0.17
C ARG A 174 -12.87 -14.95 1.33
N LYS A 175 -11.68 -15.52 1.52
CA LYS A 175 -11.39 -16.40 2.67
C LYS A 175 -11.57 -15.68 4.01
N ARG A 176 -11.09 -14.44 4.13
CA ARG A 176 -11.24 -13.63 5.36
C ARG A 176 -12.67 -13.18 5.61
N ILE A 177 -13.45 -12.88 4.57
CA ILE A 177 -14.88 -12.59 4.71
C ILE A 177 -15.60 -13.80 5.33
N LYS A 178 -15.34 -15.01 4.82
CA LYS A 178 -15.91 -16.25 5.37
C LYS A 178 -15.50 -16.47 6.83
N LEU A 179 -14.25 -16.18 7.18
CA LEU A 179 -13.75 -16.31 8.54
C LEU A 179 -14.43 -15.30 9.49
N ALA A 180 -14.46 -14.02 9.13
CA ALA A 180 -15.08 -12.97 9.93
C ALA A 180 -16.60 -13.19 10.10
N ALA A 181 -17.28 -13.71 9.07
CA ALA A 181 -18.70 -14.08 9.17
C ALA A 181 -18.95 -15.21 10.19
N ARG A 182 -18.01 -16.14 10.35
CA ARG A 182 -18.10 -17.25 11.32
C ARG A 182 -17.70 -16.84 12.74
N ALA A 183 -16.78 -15.90 12.87
CA ALA A 183 -16.19 -15.51 14.15
C ALA A 183 -17.11 -14.66 15.05
N GLY A 184 -18.30 -14.29 14.56
CA GLY A 184 -19.24 -13.46 15.31
C GLY A 184 -18.78 -12.00 15.43
N LYS A 185 -19.66 -11.11 15.92
CA LYS A 185 -19.44 -9.65 15.94
C LYS A 185 -18.34 -9.17 16.89
N SER A 186 -17.86 -10.02 17.79
CA SER A 186 -16.87 -9.68 18.82
C SER A 186 -15.43 -9.99 18.43
N ASP A 187 -15.17 -10.74 17.35
CA ASP A 187 -13.81 -11.04 16.89
C ASP A 187 -13.18 -9.87 16.12
N LEU A 188 -12.71 -8.89 16.89
CA LEU A 188 -12.03 -7.69 16.38
C LEU A 188 -10.79 -8.03 15.54
N VAL A 189 -10.11 -9.16 15.82
CA VAL A 189 -8.92 -9.58 15.09
C VAL A 189 -9.30 -10.04 13.69
N ALA A 190 -10.35 -10.85 13.55
CA ALA A 190 -10.85 -11.29 12.25
C ALA A 190 -11.32 -10.12 11.38
N PHE A 191 -12.02 -9.13 11.96
CA PHE A 191 -12.44 -7.92 11.25
C PHE A 191 -11.26 -7.02 10.85
N HIS A 192 -10.23 -6.91 11.70
CA HIS A 192 -9.02 -6.16 11.37
C HIS A 192 -8.25 -6.78 10.21
N GLU A 193 -8.08 -8.11 10.24
CA GLU A 193 -7.42 -8.84 9.15
C GLU A 193 -8.23 -8.78 7.84
N LEU A 194 -9.56 -8.83 7.92
CA LEU A 194 -10.45 -8.57 6.79
C LEU A 194 -10.21 -7.17 6.20
N ARG A 195 -10.18 -6.13 7.04
CA ARG A 195 -9.92 -4.75 6.61
C ARG A 195 -8.55 -4.61 5.94
N LYS A 196 -7.50 -5.22 6.49
CA LYS A 196 -6.16 -5.22 5.86
C LYS A 196 -6.19 -5.87 4.47
N ALA A 197 -6.88 -6.99 4.32
CA ALA A 197 -7.00 -7.66 3.03
C ALA A 197 -7.81 -6.86 2.01
N ALA A 198 -8.91 -6.21 2.43
CA ALA A 198 -9.70 -5.36 1.55
C ALA A 198 -8.88 -4.17 1.03
N LYS A 199 -8.12 -3.50 1.92
CA LYS A 199 -7.19 -2.44 1.54
C LYS A 199 -6.13 -2.91 0.56
N LYS A 200 -5.59 -4.12 0.74
CA LYS A 200 -4.61 -4.68 -0.19
C LYS A 200 -5.19 -4.87 -1.60
N VAL A 201 -6.39 -5.43 -1.72
CA VAL A 201 -7.05 -5.58 -3.04
C VAL A 201 -7.18 -4.21 -3.69
N ARG A 202 -7.68 -3.20 -2.94
CA ARG A 202 -7.77 -1.83 -3.45
C ARG A 202 -6.44 -1.30 -3.97
N TYR A 203 -5.38 -1.36 -3.18
CA TYR A 203 -4.09 -0.79 -3.59
C TYR A 203 -3.52 -1.50 -4.81
N LEU A 204 -3.69 -2.82 -4.94
CA LEU A 204 -3.25 -3.55 -6.14
C LEU A 204 -4.06 -3.14 -7.37
N LEU A 205 -5.36 -2.89 -7.21
CA LEU A 205 -6.20 -2.39 -8.30
C LEU A 205 -5.87 -0.95 -8.69
N GLU A 206 -5.44 -0.10 -7.74
CA GLU A 206 -4.95 1.25 -8.04
C GLU A 206 -3.59 1.20 -8.74
N LEU A 207 -2.68 0.33 -8.30
CA LEU A 207 -1.34 0.16 -8.87
C LEU A 207 -1.37 -0.41 -10.29
N PHE A 208 -2.15 -1.47 -10.49
CA PHE A 208 -2.20 -2.19 -11.77
C PHE A 208 -3.36 -1.77 -12.66
N GLY A 209 -4.24 -0.86 -12.21
CA GLY A 209 -5.48 -0.51 -12.90
C GLY A 209 -5.38 -0.37 -14.43
N PRO A 210 -4.40 0.38 -14.97
CA PRO A 210 -4.21 0.54 -16.41
C PRO A 210 -3.78 -0.74 -17.16
N LEU A 211 -3.19 -1.70 -16.43
CA LEU A 211 -2.62 -2.95 -16.95
C LEU A 211 -3.60 -4.13 -16.88
N LEU A 212 -4.62 -4.03 -16.01
CA LEU A 212 -5.55 -5.13 -15.75
C LEU A 212 -6.42 -5.43 -16.97
N SER A 213 -6.67 -6.73 -17.19
CA SER A 213 -7.65 -7.14 -18.19
C SER A 213 -9.06 -6.74 -17.78
N GLN A 214 -9.99 -6.68 -18.75
CA GLN A 214 -11.39 -6.31 -18.50
C GLN A 214 -12.09 -7.18 -17.43
N LYS A 215 -11.54 -8.36 -17.13
CA LYS A 215 -12.03 -9.28 -16.08
C LYS A 215 -12.07 -8.63 -14.70
N HIS A 216 -11.16 -7.70 -14.40
CA HIS A 216 -11.07 -7.05 -13.09
C HIS A 216 -11.89 -5.75 -12.99
N THR A 217 -12.40 -5.23 -14.11
CA THR A 217 -13.17 -3.98 -14.16
C THR A 217 -14.44 -4.05 -13.29
N ALA A 218 -15.10 -5.20 -13.24
CA ALA A 218 -16.29 -5.40 -12.40
C ALA A 218 -15.95 -5.44 -10.89
N THR A 219 -14.80 -6.00 -10.51
CA THR A 219 -14.32 -5.99 -9.12
C THR A 219 -13.90 -4.58 -8.69
N LEU A 220 -13.19 -3.85 -9.56
CA LEU A 220 -12.85 -2.44 -9.38
C LEU A 220 -14.09 -1.57 -9.12
N LYS A 221 -15.13 -1.69 -9.95
CA LYS A 221 -16.39 -0.95 -9.78
C LYS A 221 -17.10 -1.30 -8.47
N ARG A 222 -17.16 -2.59 -8.10
CA ARG A 222 -17.78 -3.01 -6.83
C ARG A 222 -17.01 -2.53 -5.62
N LEU A 223 -15.68 -2.57 -5.65
CA LEU A 223 -14.85 -2.08 -4.55
C LEU A 223 -14.92 -0.56 -4.40
N ARG A 224 -14.96 0.21 -5.50
CA ARG A 224 -15.22 1.66 -5.45
C ARG A 224 -16.57 1.97 -4.79
N LYS A 225 -17.65 1.26 -5.17
CA LYS A 225 -18.97 1.40 -4.52
C LYS A 225 -18.97 1.06 -3.03
N ILE A 226 -18.21 0.05 -2.63
CA ILE A 226 -18.05 -0.30 -1.21
C ILE A 226 -17.26 0.81 -0.50
N GLN A 227 -16.21 1.35 -1.11
CA GLN A 227 -15.43 2.45 -0.53
C GLN A 227 -16.25 3.73 -0.33
N GLU A 228 -17.11 4.11 -1.28
CA GLU A 228 -18.02 5.26 -1.13
C GLU A 228 -18.93 5.14 0.10
N ARG A 229 -19.23 3.90 0.54
CA ARG A 229 -20.05 3.62 1.71
C ARG A 229 -19.27 3.52 3.03
N PHE A 230 -17.94 3.39 2.97
CA PHE A 230 -17.08 3.12 4.13
C PHE A 230 -15.91 4.11 4.26
N GLY A 231 -16.09 5.34 3.77
CA GLY A 231 -15.10 6.44 3.81
C GLY A 231 -14.09 6.36 4.95
#